data_AF-A0A9W8AFE5-F1
#
_entry.id   AF-A0A9W8AFE5-F1
#
_cell.length_a   1.000
_cell.length_b   1.000
_cell.length_c   1.000
_cell.angle_alpha   90.00
_cell.angle_beta   90.00
_cell.angle_gamma   90.00
#
_symmetry.space_group_name_H-M   'P 1'
#
loop_
_entity.id
_entity.type
_entity.pdbx_description
1 polymer ?
#
loop_
_entity_poly.entity_id
_entity_poly.type
_entity_poly.pdbx_seq_one_letter_code
_entity_poly.pdbx_strand_id
1 'polypeptide(L)'
;MPESCFGDYHVLTDSDLASLNACTQVTGSITIDNSDWTDLTLGSLRALQGNFNVTNNVSLVKVALPNMEHITRELVIIGNDRLQAVYTPNLNHVGGIVVNNNIQLETLSLPPNQAEIGRFHIQDTWLKELPNLSFVKARDVSMFRNHAIISVTFPRLAEVEDNLYVSLSGQPGDAKRGKVYFPQLVSVGEKMSVTHSTYLHVPALRTVGRDLRLDSHTMDQMEFSQLESVGGSLRINNNAELGRINFPVLKSVSETLELWHNKDLLVPSFASLETIGADLRMADCHQVNTFNGFPSLHTVNHTIDLRGILTNVNLDVLAKAGNMTVVSSYLVNCTNVHAQYDSKVEGKVTCFDGADFKYIGDFNLLPNKALTAQISLGTILLAIILTAVLVI
;
A
#
# COMPACT_ATOMS: atom_id res chain seq x y z
N MET A 1 -20.74 2.17 45.42
CA MET A 1 -20.09 1.02 44.74
C MET A 1 -19.90 1.43 43.29
N PRO A 2 -18.84 0.99 42.58
CA PRO A 2 -18.78 1.18 41.14
C PRO A 2 -20.05 0.60 40.52
N GLU A 3 -20.85 1.44 39.88
CA GLU A 3 -22.12 1.01 39.29
C GLU A 3 -21.81 0.33 37.95
N SER A 4 -22.07 -0.98 37.89
CA SER A 4 -22.01 -1.77 36.67
C SER A 4 -23.34 -1.65 35.95
N CYS A 5 -23.28 -1.13 34.73
CA CYS A 5 -24.41 -0.86 33.87
C CYS A 5 -24.50 -1.96 32.79
N PHE A 6 -25.71 -2.49 32.58
CA PHE A 6 -25.92 -3.68 31.76
C PHE A 6 -26.67 -3.33 30.47
N GLY A 7 -26.25 -3.96 29.37
CA GLY A 7 -26.86 -3.78 28.06
C GLY A 7 -26.27 -2.62 27.25
N ASP A 8 -26.85 -2.42 26.07
CA ASP A 8 -26.45 -1.37 25.14
C ASP A 8 -27.12 -0.03 25.51
N TYR A 9 -26.40 1.06 25.31
CA TYR A 9 -26.85 2.43 25.59
C TYR A 9 -26.86 3.25 24.30
N HIS A 10 -28.02 3.75 23.90
CA HIS A 10 -28.14 4.77 22.87
C HIS A 10 -28.40 6.11 23.58
N VAL A 11 -27.42 7.00 23.54
CA VAL A 11 -27.45 8.25 24.31
C VAL A 11 -27.96 9.36 23.39
N LEU A 12 -29.20 9.82 23.64
CA LEU A 12 -29.90 10.80 22.81
C LEU A 12 -30.09 12.15 23.51
N THR A 13 -30.03 12.15 24.84
CA THR A 13 -30.33 13.32 25.68
C THR A 13 -29.29 13.53 26.78
N ASP A 14 -29.27 14.74 27.36
CA ASP A 14 -28.42 15.05 28.52
C ASP A 14 -28.74 14.16 29.73
N SER A 15 -29.99 13.69 29.85
CA SER A 15 -30.40 12.76 30.90
C SER A 15 -29.79 11.38 30.72
N ASP A 16 -29.69 10.90 29.47
CA ASP A 16 -29.02 9.64 29.16
C ASP A 16 -27.52 9.74 29.47
N LEU A 17 -26.91 10.87 29.11
CA LEU A 17 -25.50 11.14 29.39
C LEU A 17 -25.22 11.22 30.90
N ALA A 18 -26.10 11.85 31.67
CA ALA A 18 -26.01 11.90 33.12
C ALA A 18 -26.13 10.51 33.75
N SER A 19 -27.06 9.68 33.26
CA SER A 19 -27.24 8.30 33.70
C SER A 19 -25.99 7.45 33.43
N LEU A 20 -25.40 7.60 32.24
CA LEU A 20 -24.18 6.91 31.86
C LEU A 20 -22.96 7.38 32.67
N ASN A 21 -22.93 8.63 33.11
CA ASN A 21 -21.90 9.16 33.99
C ASN A 21 -22.01 8.66 35.44
N ALA A 22 -23.08 7.98 35.84
CA ALA A 22 -23.13 7.24 37.11
C ALA A 22 -22.42 5.87 37.00
N CYS A 23 -22.34 5.32 35.78
CA CYS A 23 -21.70 4.05 35.50
C CYS A 23 -20.17 4.15 35.57
N THR A 24 -19.54 3.09 36.05
CA THR A 24 -18.09 2.89 35.97
C THR A 24 -17.70 1.81 34.98
N GLN A 25 -18.62 0.89 34.70
CA GLN A 25 -18.45 -0.18 33.72
C GLN A 25 -19.75 -0.39 32.94
N VAL A 26 -19.65 -0.71 31.65
CA VAL A 26 -20.80 -1.04 30.79
C VAL A 26 -20.55 -2.36 30.07
N THR A 27 -21.48 -3.31 30.16
CA THR A 27 -21.35 -4.63 29.51
C THR A 27 -21.77 -4.65 28.04
N GLY A 28 -22.58 -3.69 27.59
CA GLY A 28 -22.93 -3.53 26.18
C GLY A 28 -22.07 -2.49 25.48
N SER A 29 -22.58 -1.99 24.37
CA SER A 29 -22.02 -0.90 23.58
C SER A 29 -22.66 0.43 23.95
N ILE A 30 -21.95 1.53 23.71
CA ILE A 30 -22.48 2.89 23.83
C ILE A 30 -22.51 3.48 22.42
N THR A 31 -23.64 4.04 22.02
CA THR A 31 -23.81 4.74 20.75
C THR A 31 -24.31 6.15 21.00
N ILE A 32 -23.60 7.11 20.43
CA ILE A 32 -23.92 8.54 20.41
C ILE A 32 -23.94 8.98 18.95
N ASP A 33 -25.12 9.26 18.43
CA ASP A 33 -25.27 9.65 17.04
C ASP A 33 -26.24 10.81 16.84
N ASN A 34 -26.02 11.58 15.77
CA ASN A 34 -26.87 12.69 15.34
C ASN A 34 -27.21 13.69 16.47
N SER A 35 -26.30 13.89 17.43
CA SER A 35 -26.49 14.84 18.53
C SER A 35 -26.05 16.26 18.15
N ASP A 36 -26.65 17.23 18.82
CA ASP A 36 -26.29 18.65 18.70
C ASP A 36 -25.20 19.08 19.69
N TRP A 37 -24.59 18.13 20.42
CA TRP A 37 -23.55 18.43 21.39
C TRP A 37 -22.29 18.98 20.74
N THR A 38 -21.67 19.97 21.41
CA THR A 38 -20.35 20.50 21.02
C THR A 38 -19.22 19.75 21.69
N ASP A 39 -19.46 19.21 22.89
CA ASP A 39 -18.47 18.52 23.69
C ASP A 39 -19.09 17.28 24.33
N LEU A 40 -18.41 16.15 24.20
CA LEU A 40 -18.78 14.89 24.82
C LEU A 40 -17.71 14.49 25.85
N THR A 41 -18.10 14.37 27.11
CA THR A 41 -17.21 13.87 28.17
C THR A 41 -17.93 12.79 29.00
N LEU A 42 -17.30 11.61 29.10
CA LEU A 42 -17.73 10.55 30.02
C LEU A 42 -16.68 10.37 31.11
N GLY A 43 -16.96 10.96 32.27
CA GLY A 43 -16.00 11.14 33.35
C GLY A 43 -15.81 9.93 34.24
N SER A 44 -16.82 9.07 34.39
CA SER A 44 -16.80 7.98 35.39
C SER A 44 -16.45 6.61 34.81
N LEU A 45 -16.66 6.42 33.50
CA LEU A 45 -16.45 5.14 32.85
C LEU A 45 -14.98 4.76 32.79
N ARG A 46 -14.69 3.52 33.18
CA ARG A 46 -13.37 2.88 33.14
C ARG A 46 -13.32 1.68 32.21
N ALA A 47 -14.43 0.95 32.07
CA ALA A 47 -14.47 -0.24 31.22
C ALA A 47 -15.75 -0.33 30.38
N LEU A 48 -15.59 -0.77 29.14
CA LEU A 48 -16.67 -1.03 28.19
C LEU A 48 -16.42 -2.39 27.52
N GLN A 49 -17.37 -3.31 27.61
CA GLN A 49 -17.27 -4.63 26.94
C GLN A 49 -17.69 -4.59 25.46
N GLY A 50 -18.55 -3.65 25.08
CA GLY A 50 -18.96 -3.45 23.70
C GLY A 50 -18.12 -2.41 22.94
N ASN A 51 -18.73 -1.83 21.92
CA ASN A 51 -18.16 -0.74 21.13
C ASN A 51 -18.48 0.62 21.77
N PHE A 52 -17.58 1.59 21.62
CA PHE A 52 -17.86 3.00 21.85
C PHE A 52 -18.03 3.71 20.51
N ASN A 53 -19.28 4.00 20.12
CA ASN A 53 -19.61 4.60 18.83
C ASN A 53 -19.99 6.08 18.99
N VAL A 54 -19.29 6.96 18.30
CA VAL A 54 -19.62 8.39 18.17
C VAL A 54 -19.71 8.73 16.68
N THR A 55 -20.93 8.82 16.16
CA THR A 55 -21.15 8.91 14.71
C THR A 55 -22.06 10.06 14.29
N ASN A 56 -21.69 10.79 13.23
CA ASN A 56 -22.54 11.82 12.60
C ASN A 56 -22.98 12.96 13.54
N ASN A 57 -22.14 13.35 14.51
CA ASN A 57 -22.42 14.48 15.40
C ASN A 57 -21.79 15.76 14.80
N VAL A 58 -22.54 16.45 13.94
CA VAL A 58 -22.04 17.54 13.08
C VAL A 58 -21.53 18.78 13.85
N SER A 59 -22.00 18.96 15.08
CA SER A 59 -21.60 20.08 15.96
C SER A 59 -20.45 19.72 16.91
N LEU A 60 -20.11 18.43 17.03
CA LEU A 60 -19.18 17.93 18.02
C LEU A 60 -17.74 18.33 17.69
N VAL A 61 -17.10 19.03 18.61
CA VAL A 61 -15.72 19.54 18.51
C VAL A 61 -14.75 18.66 19.29
N LYS A 62 -15.21 18.02 20.37
CA LYS A 62 -14.35 17.25 21.27
C LYS A 62 -15.04 16.01 21.85
N VAL A 63 -14.29 14.91 21.89
CA VAL A 63 -14.62 13.70 22.67
C VAL A 63 -13.55 13.49 23.74
N ALA A 64 -13.95 13.30 24.99
CA ALA A 64 -13.05 13.00 26.09
C ALA A 64 -13.55 11.83 26.95
N LEU A 65 -12.70 10.81 27.09
CA LEU A 65 -12.89 9.66 27.97
C LEU A 65 -11.74 9.62 28.98
N PRO A 66 -11.68 10.58 29.93
CA PRO A 66 -10.50 10.82 30.76
C PRO A 66 -10.13 9.63 31.64
N ASN A 67 -11.09 8.81 32.05
CA ASN A 67 -10.87 7.66 32.94
C ASN A 67 -11.05 6.30 32.26
N MET A 68 -11.29 6.26 30.95
CA MET A 68 -11.48 5.00 30.23
C MET A 68 -10.17 4.23 30.16
N GLU A 69 -10.16 3.02 30.69
CA GLU A 69 -9.01 2.13 30.74
C GLU A 69 -9.12 0.99 29.72
N HIS A 70 -10.34 0.48 29.51
CA HIS A 70 -10.59 -0.70 28.68
C HIS A 70 -11.82 -0.53 27.79
N ILE A 71 -11.64 -0.70 26.48
CA ILE A 71 -12.72 -1.00 25.54
C ILE A 71 -12.42 -2.38 24.97
N THR A 72 -13.33 -3.35 25.16
CA THR A 72 -13.05 -4.74 24.76
C THR A 72 -13.16 -4.90 23.24
N ARG A 73 -14.10 -4.18 22.61
CA ARG A 73 -14.25 -4.14 21.16
C ARG A 73 -13.68 -2.85 20.59
N GLU A 74 -14.44 -2.08 19.82
CA GLU A 74 -13.89 -0.98 19.04
C GLU A 74 -14.22 0.41 19.62
N LEU A 75 -13.25 1.32 19.54
CA LEU A 75 -13.47 2.76 19.60
C LEU A 75 -13.76 3.25 18.18
N VAL A 76 -15.00 3.67 17.93
CA VAL A 76 -15.52 4.03 16.59
C VAL A 76 -15.93 5.50 16.56
N ILE A 77 -15.20 6.32 15.82
CA ILE A 77 -15.43 7.76 15.68
C ILE A 77 -15.60 8.08 14.19
N ILE A 78 -16.83 8.30 13.72
CA ILE A 78 -17.12 8.40 12.29
C ILE A 78 -17.98 9.63 11.94
N GLY A 79 -17.59 10.40 10.94
CA GLY A 79 -18.48 11.43 10.34
C GLY A 79 -18.77 12.62 11.26
N ASN A 80 -17.85 12.98 12.16
CA ASN A 80 -18.02 14.15 13.03
C ASN A 80 -17.20 15.31 12.42
N ASP A 81 -17.79 16.01 11.45
CA ASP A 81 -17.06 16.95 10.56
C ASP A 81 -16.35 18.10 11.26
N ARG A 82 -16.83 18.52 12.45
CA ARG A 82 -16.23 19.57 13.28
C ARG A 82 -15.32 19.06 14.39
N LEU A 83 -15.17 17.74 14.52
CA LEU A 83 -14.41 17.13 15.59
C LEU A 83 -12.93 17.46 15.42
N GLN A 84 -12.35 18.13 16.41
CA GLN A 84 -10.95 18.55 16.40
C GLN A 84 -10.07 17.65 17.25
N ALA A 85 -10.62 17.06 18.31
CA ALA A 85 -9.83 16.23 19.22
C ALA A 85 -10.61 15.07 19.88
N VAL A 86 -9.92 13.93 19.98
CA VAL A 86 -10.32 12.78 20.79
C VAL A 86 -9.27 12.53 21.87
N TYR A 87 -9.67 12.57 23.13
CA TYR A 87 -8.79 12.37 24.28
C TYR A 87 -9.16 11.11 25.07
N THR A 88 -8.28 10.11 25.02
CA THR A 88 -8.42 8.83 25.72
C THR A 88 -7.10 8.50 26.45
N PRO A 89 -6.64 9.35 27.39
CA PRO A 89 -5.26 9.30 27.91
C PRO A 89 -4.95 8.05 28.74
N ASN A 90 -5.98 7.33 29.21
CA ASN A 90 -5.83 6.15 30.07
C ASN A 90 -6.22 4.83 29.37
N LEU A 91 -6.58 4.86 28.07
CA LEU A 91 -7.09 3.70 27.33
C LEU A 91 -5.97 2.68 27.01
N ASN A 92 -5.64 1.86 28.00
CA ASN A 92 -4.58 0.85 27.96
C ASN A 92 -4.97 -0.43 27.20
N HIS A 93 -6.25 -0.60 26.87
CA HIS A 93 -6.72 -1.70 26.05
C HIS A 93 -7.88 -1.27 25.16
N VAL A 94 -7.76 -1.56 23.88
CA VAL A 94 -8.84 -1.41 22.90
C VAL A 94 -8.75 -2.58 21.91
N GLY A 95 -9.88 -3.24 21.63
CA GLY A 95 -9.92 -4.29 20.61
C GLY A 95 -9.73 -3.75 19.18
N GLY A 96 -10.11 -2.51 18.92
CA GLY A 96 -9.84 -1.83 17.65
C GLY A 96 -10.10 -0.32 17.70
N ILE A 97 -9.45 0.43 16.83
CA ILE A 97 -9.62 1.87 16.66
C ILE A 97 -10.05 2.12 15.22
N VAL A 98 -11.22 2.75 15.06
CA VAL A 98 -11.78 3.13 13.77
C VAL A 98 -12.11 4.61 13.81
N VAL A 99 -11.30 5.41 13.12
CA VAL A 99 -11.51 6.85 12.97
C VAL A 99 -11.64 7.16 11.48
N ASN A 100 -12.82 7.59 11.06
CA ASN A 100 -13.12 7.76 9.64
C ASN A 100 -13.96 9.02 9.40
N ASN A 101 -13.69 9.77 8.33
CA ASN A 101 -14.43 10.98 7.96
C ASN A 101 -14.57 11.99 9.12
N ASN A 102 -13.45 12.32 9.79
CA ASN A 102 -13.42 13.41 10.77
C ASN A 102 -12.45 14.47 10.24
N ILE A 103 -12.90 15.21 9.24
CA ILE A 103 -12.06 16.03 8.35
C ILE A 103 -11.33 17.19 9.04
N GLN A 104 -11.74 17.56 10.26
CA GLN A 104 -11.08 18.58 11.10
C GLN A 104 -10.29 17.97 12.28
N LEU A 105 -10.23 16.65 12.39
CA LEU A 105 -9.60 15.99 13.53
C LEU A 105 -8.09 16.16 13.47
N GLU A 106 -7.54 16.99 14.35
CA GLU A 106 -6.11 17.27 14.41
C GLU A 106 -5.38 16.42 15.46
N THR A 107 -6.09 16.01 16.51
CA THR A 107 -5.51 15.32 17.68
C THR A 107 -6.27 14.04 18.02
N LEU A 108 -5.56 12.92 18.06
CA LEU A 108 -6.01 11.66 18.65
C LEU A 108 -5.01 11.27 19.74
N SER A 109 -5.42 11.30 21.00
CA SER A 109 -4.56 11.03 22.15
C SER A 109 -4.85 9.67 22.78
N LEU A 110 -3.88 8.76 22.72
CA LEU A 110 -3.91 7.41 23.30
C LEU A 110 -2.63 7.16 24.12
N PRO A 111 -2.67 6.37 25.20
CA PRO A 111 -1.48 6.01 25.96
C PRO A 111 -0.59 5.02 25.19
N PRO A 112 0.70 4.93 25.56
CA PRO A 112 1.67 4.00 24.97
C PRO A 112 1.51 2.54 25.38
N ASN A 113 0.30 2.06 25.70
CA ASN A 113 0.11 0.69 26.20
C ASN A 113 -1.02 -0.01 25.44
N GLN A 114 -0.65 -0.83 24.45
CA GLN A 114 -1.48 -1.89 23.87
C GLN A 114 -0.49 -2.98 23.44
N ALA A 115 -0.73 -4.26 23.74
CA ALA A 115 0.14 -5.34 23.25
C ALA A 115 -0.27 -5.75 21.84
N GLU A 116 -1.58 -5.80 21.60
CA GLU A 116 -2.20 -6.26 20.38
C GLU A 116 -3.43 -5.41 20.10
N ILE A 117 -3.78 -5.26 18.83
CA ILE A 117 -5.02 -4.61 18.39
C ILE A 117 -5.62 -5.41 17.25
N GLY A 118 -6.94 -5.57 17.21
CA GLY A 118 -7.61 -6.17 16.05
C GLY A 118 -7.46 -5.25 14.83
N ARG A 119 -8.20 -4.15 14.82
CA ARG A 119 -8.21 -3.20 13.70
C ARG A 119 -7.66 -1.84 14.12
N PHE A 120 -6.69 -1.31 13.36
CA PHE A 120 -6.29 0.09 13.41
C PHE A 120 -6.61 0.75 12.07
N HIS A 121 -7.64 1.58 12.03
CA HIS A 121 -8.13 2.23 10.81
C HIS A 121 -8.28 3.73 11.02
N ILE A 122 -7.47 4.51 10.31
CA ILE A 122 -7.48 5.97 10.35
C ILE A 122 -7.60 6.53 8.93
N GLN A 123 -8.74 7.13 8.61
CA GLN A 123 -9.07 7.57 7.26
C GLN A 123 -9.73 8.95 7.27
N ASP A 124 -9.45 9.78 6.26
CA ASP A 124 -10.15 11.06 6.02
C ASP A 124 -10.11 11.98 7.25
N THR A 125 -8.90 12.21 7.77
CA THR A 125 -8.64 13.08 8.93
C THR A 125 -7.64 14.19 8.63
N TRP A 126 -7.48 15.12 9.58
CA TRP A 126 -6.46 16.17 9.57
C TRP A 126 -5.38 15.95 10.66
N LEU A 127 -5.17 14.70 11.07
CA LEU A 127 -4.25 14.38 12.16
C LEU A 127 -2.85 14.89 11.82
N LYS A 128 -2.25 15.64 12.75
CA LYS A 128 -0.90 16.21 12.58
C LYS A 128 0.18 15.17 12.85
N GLU A 129 -0.11 14.24 13.74
CA GLU A 129 0.77 13.15 14.15
C GLU A 129 -0.06 11.93 14.55
N LEU A 130 0.59 10.76 14.57
CA LEU A 130 0.00 9.58 15.18
C LEU A 130 0.11 9.66 16.71
N PRO A 131 -0.85 9.08 17.44
CA PRO A 131 -0.68 8.81 18.86
C PRO A 131 0.56 7.94 19.11
N ASN A 132 1.01 7.88 20.36
CA ASN A 132 2.15 7.04 20.74
C ASN A 132 1.78 5.55 20.69
N LEU A 133 1.92 4.94 19.51
CA LEU A 133 1.59 3.54 19.26
C LEU A 133 2.65 2.61 19.83
N SER A 134 2.23 1.52 20.49
CA SER A 134 3.15 0.54 21.08
C SER A 134 2.78 -0.92 20.90
N PHE A 135 1.68 -1.20 20.17
CA PHE A 135 1.26 -2.57 19.90
C PHE A 135 2.26 -3.31 19.03
N VAL A 136 2.44 -4.58 19.37
CA VAL A 136 3.39 -5.51 18.77
C VAL A 136 2.71 -6.32 17.66
N LYS A 137 1.42 -6.60 17.80
CA LYS A 137 0.62 -7.27 16.77
C LYS A 137 -0.62 -6.48 16.39
N ALA A 138 -1.01 -6.58 15.13
CA ALA A 138 -2.29 -6.11 14.64
C ALA A 138 -2.94 -7.13 13.71
N ARG A 139 -4.27 -7.24 13.67
CA ARG A 139 -4.91 -7.98 12.56
C ARG A 139 -4.89 -7.16 11.29
N ASP A 140 -5.39 -5.93 11.35
CA ASP A 140 -5.42 -4.99 10.21
C ASP A 140 -4.87 -3.62 10.60
N VAL A 141 -4.05 -3.05 9.73
CA VAL A 141 -3.59 -1.65 9.82
C VAL A 141 -3.91 -0.94 8.51
N SER A 142 -4.71 0.11 8.57
CA SER A 142 -5.05 0.93 7.40
C SER A 142 -5.03 2.42 7.71
N MET A 143 -4.28 3.17 6.92
CA MET A 143 -4.15 4.62 7.04
C MET A 143 -4.09 5.28 5.68
N PHE A 144 -5.06 6.13 5.34
CA PHE A 144 -5.06 6.82 4.04
C PHE A 144 -5.92 8.08 4.07
N ARG A 145 -5.62 9.04 3.17
CA ARG A 145 -6.30 10.34 3.08
C ARG A 145 -6.28 11.13 4.40
N ASN A 146 -5.13 11.08 5.08
CA ASN A 146 -4.87 11.87 6.28
C ASN A 146 -4.01 13.08 5.88
N HIS A 147 -4.60 14.27 5.82
CA HIS A 147 -4.09 15.39 5.02
C HIS A 147 -2.93 16.17 5.66
N ALA A 148 -2.77 16.09 6.98
CA ALA A 148 -1.74 16.82 7.71
C ALA A 148 -0.54 15.96 8.12
N ILE A 149 -0.70 14.64 8.20
CA ILE A 149 0.35 13.75 8.69
C ILE A 149 1.43 13.54 7.63
N ILE A 150 2.69 13.78 8.01
CA ILE A 150 3.86 13.64 7.13
C ILE A 150 4.87 12.60 7.65
N SER A 151 4.57 11.96 8.76
CA SER A 151 5.38 10.89 9.32
C SER A 151 4.49 9.87 10.01
N VAL A 152 4.65 8.60 9.63
CA VAL A 152 3.94 7.48 10.22
C VAL A 152 4.97 6.52 10.77
N THR A 153 4.89 6.22 12.06
CA THR A 153 5.81 5.32 12.75
C THR A 153 5.03 4.35 13.62
N PHE A 154 5.25 3.06 13.41
CA PHE A 154 4.79 2.00 14.29
C PHE A 154 6.02 1.37 14.96
N PRO A 155 6.44 1.88 16.13
CA PRO A 155 7.78 1.60 16.66
C PRO A 155 7.99 0.17 17.14
N ARG A 156 6.91 -0.55 17.45
CA ARG A 156 6.95 -1.92 18.01
C ARG A 156 6.18 -2.96 17.20
N LEU A 157 5.46 -2.54 16.17
CA LEU A 157 4.65 -3.46 15.37
C LEU A 157 5.57 -4.46 14.68
N ALA A 158 5.45 -5.72 15.08
CA ALA A 158 6.25 -6.84 14.60
C ALA A 158 5.47 -7.72 13.62
N GLU A 159 4.14 -7.82 13.77
CA GLU A 159 3.32 -8.72 12.98
C GLU A 159 1.98 -8.06 12.62
N VAL A 160 1.58 -8.18 11.35
CA VAL A 160 0.23 -7.90 10.89
C VAL A 160 -0.37 -9.20 10.35
N GLU A 161 -1.47 -9.68 10.94
CA GLU A 161 -2.07 -10.97 10.55
C GLU A 161 -2.66 -10.89 9.14
N ASP A 162 -3.42 -9.84 8.83
CA ASP A 162 -4.08 -9.67 7.55
C ASP A 162 -3.38 -8.56 6.74
N ASN A 163 -3.95 -7.35 6.70
CA ASN A 163 -3.55 -6.32 5.73
C ASN A 163 -2.86 -5.13 6.39
N LEU A 164 -1.77 -4.67 5.76
CA LEU A 164 -1.11 -3.41 6.07
C LEU A 164 -1.22 -2.45 4.87
N TYR A 165 -1.98 -1.38 5.04
CA TYR A 165 -2.17 -0.35 4.03
C TYR A 165 -1.84 1.04 4.58
N VAL A 166 -0.85 1.71 3.98
CA VAL A 166 -0.50 3.10 4.32
C VAL A 166 -0.37 3.93 3.05
N SER A 167 -1.13 5.02 2.96
CA SER A 167 -1.02 6.03 1.92
C SER A 167 -0.90 7.41 2.56
N LEU A 168 0.18 8.12 2.25
CA LEU A 168 0.39 9.48 2.74
C LEU A 168 -0.10 10.58 1.78
N SER A 169 -0.84 10.23 0.72
CA SER A 169 -1.52 11.22 -0.12
C SER A 169 -2.83 11.68 0.54
N GLY A 170 -3.00 13.00 0.66
CA GLY A 170 -4.26 13.63 1.06
C GLY A 170 -5.30 13.61 -0.07
N GLN A 171 -4.87 13.91 -1.31
CA GLN A 171 -5.70 13.95 -2.54
C GLN A 171 -4.85 13.71 -3.81
N PRO A 172 -5.44 13.39 -4.97
CA PRO A 172 -4.77 13.46 -6.26
C PRO A 172 -4.19 14.87 -6.50
N GLY A 173 -2.87 14.98 -6.73
CA GLY A 173 -2.18 16.26 -6.92
C GLY A 173 -1.59 16.88 -5.66
N ASP A 174 -1.76 16.24 -4.49
CA ASP A 174 -1.08 16.66 -3.27
C ASP A 174 0.43 16.33 -3.38
N ALA A 175 1.26 17.37 -3.30
CA ALA A 175 2.72 17.24 -3.30
C ALA A 175 3.26 16.82 -1.92
N LYS A 176 2.41 16.82 -0.88
CA LYS A 176 2.82 16.35 0.44
C LYS A 176 3.08 14.85 0.41
N ARG A 177 4.30 14.51 0.77
CA ARG A 177 4.78 13.14 0.90
C ARG A 177 5.56 13.03 2.18
N GLY A 178 5.32 11.96 2.93
CA GLY A 178 5.92 11.77 4.24
C GLY A 178 6.78 10.53 4.32
N LYS A 179 7.27 10.26 5.53
CA LYS A 179 8.12 9.11 5.83
C LYS A 179 7.33 8.03 6.57
N VAL A 180 7.59 6.77 6.24
CA VAL A 180 6.92 5.62 6.85
C VAL A 180 7.95 4.71 7.50
N TYR A 181 7.74 4.37 8.78
CA TYR A 181 8.68 3.58 9.58
C TYR A 181 7.99 2.40 10.26
N PHE A 182 8.52 1.21 9.99
CA PHE A 182 8.17 -0.06 10.60
C PHE A 182 9.46 -0.79 11.04
N PRO A 183 10.17 -0.26 12.06
CA PRO A 183 11.51 -0.74 12.42
C PRO A 183 11.56 -2.19 12.90
N GLN A 184 10.43 -2.74 13.38
CA GLN A 184 10.35 -4.09 13.94
C GLN A 184 9.44 -5.03 13.15
N LEU A 185 8.82 -4.58 12.05
CA LEU A 185 7.86 -5.39 11.30
C LEU A 185 8.57 -6.56 10.64
N VAL A 186 8.21 -7.78 11.05
CA VAL A 186 8.77 -9.05 10.57
C VAL A 186 7.89 -9.67 9.51
N SER A 187 6.57 -9.61 9.66
CA SER A 187 5.65 -10.29 8.74
C SER A 187 4.32 -9.56 8.55
N VAL A 188 3.78 -9.67 7.34
CA VAL A 188 2.40 -9.33 6.98
C VAL A 188 1.77 -10.59 6.37
N GLY A 189 0.69 -11.09 6.95
CA GLY A 189 0.12 -12.38 6.53
C GLY A 189 -0.62 -12.31 5.20
N GLU A 190 -1.29 -11.20 4.87
CA GLU A 190 -1.92 -10.98 3.58
C GLU A 190 -1.17 -9.92 2.76
N LYS A 191 -1.77 -8.76 2.54
CA LYS A 191 -1.24 -7.72 1.63
C LYS A 191 -0.55 -6.61 2.40
N MET A 192 0.65 -6.25 1.94
CA MET A 192 1.34 -5.02 2.31
C MET A 192 1.29 -4.02 1.16
N SER A 193 0.75 -2.84 1.39
CA SER A 193 0.72 -1.77 0.40
C SER A 193 1.06 -0.44 1.05
N VAL A 194 2.22 0.10 0.69
CA VAL A 194 2.61 1.46 1.07
C VAL A 194 2.67 2.30 -0.20
N THR A 195 2.09 3.48 -0.16
CA THR A 195 2.08 4.38 -1.32
C THR A 195 2.31 5.84 -0.92
N HIS A 196 2.78 6.65 -1.87
CA HIS A 196 2.91 8.10 -1.71
C HIS A 196 3.85 8.55 -0.57
N SER A 197 4.95 7.85 -0.35
CA SER A 197 5.98 8.24 0.64
C SER A 197 7.29 8.71 -0.01
N THR A 198 8.07 9.50 0.74
CA THR A 198 9.46 9.90 0.43
C THR A 198 10.48 8.97 1.07
N TYR A 199 10.04 8.10 1.99
CA TYR A 199 10.87 7.12 2.66
C TYR A 199 10.02 5.98 3.20
N LEU A 200 10.56 4.77 3.15
CA LEU A 200 10.00 3.56 3.74
C LEU A 200 11.12 2.80 4.45
N HIS A 201 10.96 2.56 5.74
CA HIS A 201 11.91 1.82 6.55
C HIS A 201 11.28 0.54 7.11
N VAL A 202 11.70 -0.61 6.57
CA VAL A 202 11.19 -1.95 6.90
C VAL A 202 12.35 -2.95 7.03
N PRO A 203 13.35 -2.67 7.90
CA PRO A 203 14.61 -3.41 7.90
C PRO A 203 14.48 -4.89 8.35
N ALA A 204 13.41 -5.22 9.07
CA ALA A 204 13.19 -6.54 9.65
C ALA A 204 12.19 -7.40 8.87
N LEU A 205 11.59 -6.87 7.79
CA LEU A 205 10.51 -7.55 7.08
C LEU A 205 11.05 -8.79 6.36
N ARG A 206 10.54 -9.97 6.74
CA ARG A 206 10.93 -11.28 6.20
C ARG A 206 9.92 -11.87 5.25
N THR A 207 8.62 -11.72 5.52
CA THR A 207 7.57 -12.34 4.71
C THR A 207 6.38 -11.42 4.46
N VAL A 208 5.86 -11.45 3.25
CA VAL A 208 4.52 -10.96 2.90
C VAL A 208 3.75 -12.14 2.33
N GLY A 209 2.68 -12.58 2.97
CA GLY A 209 2.00 -13.83 2.60
C GLY A 209 1.21 -13.74 1.30
N ARG A 210 0.80 -12.54 0.87
CA ARG A 210 0.26 -12.27 -0.47
C ARG A 210 1.00 -11.16 -1.18
N ASP A 211 0.35 -10.04 -1.46
CA ASP A 211 0.86 -9.01 -2.35
C ASP A 211 1.70 -7.98 -1.59
N LEU A 212 2.88 -7.65 -2.14
CA LEU A 212 3.66 -6.48 -1.75
C LEU A 212 3.54 -5.42 -2.84
N ARG A 213 2.91 -4.28 -2.54
CA ARG A 213 2.72 -3.15 -3.46
C ARG A 213 3.45 -1.91 -2.96
N LEU A 214 4.37 -1.39 -3.78
CA LEU A 214 5.23 -0.25 -3.49
C LEU A 214 5.08 0.77 -4.62
N ASP A 215 4.08 1.62 -4.49
CA ASP A 215 3.63 2.46 -5.59
C ASP A 215 3.66 3.96 -5.29
N SER A 216 3.93 4.73 -6.34
CA SER A 216 3.80 6.20 -6.31
C SER A 216 4.71 6.86 -5.27
N HIS A 217 5.90 6.34 -5.02
CA HIS A 217 6.92 6.92 -4.13
C HIS A 217 7.81 7.95 -4.85
N THR A 218 8.47 8.81 -4.08
CA THR A 218 9.54 9.74 -4.54
C THR A 218 10.80 9.55 -3.70
N MET A 219 11.12 8.29 -3.43
CA MET A 219 12.38 7.91 -2.79
C MET A 219 13.33 7.42 -3.87
N ASP A 220 14.62 7.73 -3.72
CA ASP A 220 15.67 7.37 -4.68
C ASP A 220 16.08 5.89 -4.59
N GLN A 221 15.85 5.26 -3.43
CA GLN A 221 16.26 3.89 -3.16
C GLN A 221 15.26 3.15 -2.27
N MET A 222 15.09 1.85 -2.52
CA MET A 222 14.36 0.92 -1.66
C MET A 222 15.25 -0.28 -1.31
N GLU A 223 15.30 -0.64 -0.03
CA GLU A 223 16.09 -1.74 0.49
C GLU A 223 15.19 -2.68 1.31
N PHE A 224 15.18 -3.96 0.93
CA PHE A 224 14.47 -5.04 1.62
C PHE A 224 15.46 -6.14 2.00
N SER A 225 16.38 -5.79 2.90
CA SER A 225 17.56 -6.58 3.23
C SER A 225 17.28 -7.94 3.86
N GLN A 226 16.08 -8.15 4.40
CA GLN A 226 15.66 -9.38 5.09
C GLN A 226 14.46 -10.07 4.44
N LEU A 227 13.89 -9.53 3.36
CA LEU A 227 12.68 -10.08 2.76
C LEU A 227 13.01 -11.39 2.03
N GLU A 228 12.50 -12.51 2.54
CA GLU A 228 12.78 -13.86 2.06
C GLU A 228 11.77 -14.33 1.00
N SER A 229 10.49 -13.96 1.15
CA SER A 229 9.43 -14.42 0.25
C SER A 229 8.23 -13.46 0.16
N VAL A 230 7.64 -13.39 -1.03
CA VAL A 230 6.32 -12.78 -1.29
C VAL A 230 5.40 -13.89 -1.82
N GLY A 231 4.36 -14.23 -1.06
CA GLY A 231 3.47 -15.35 -1.38
C GLY A 231 2.41 -15.03 -2.45
N GLY A 232 2.33 -13.79 -2.90
CA GLY A 232 1.55 -13.33 -4.05
C GLY A 232 2.42 -12.55 -5.04
N SER A 233 1.93 -11.39 -5.47
CA SER A 233 2.62 -10.52 -6.43
C SER A 233 3.47 -9.44 -5.76
N LEU A 234 4.68 -9.20 -6.28
CA LEU A 234 5.51 -8.03 -5.94
C LEU A 234 5.35 -6.99 -7.04
N ARG A 235 4.75 -5.85 -6.72
CA ARG A 235 4.54 -4.73 -7.66
C ARG A 235 5.26 -3.48 -7.16
N ILE A 236 6.12 -2.92 -8.02
CA ILE A 236 6.86 -1.68 -7.75
C ILE A 236 6.56 -0.75 -8.90
N ASN A 237 5.53 0.08 -8.76
CA ASN A 237 4.99 0.83 -9.89
C ASN A 237 4.93 2.35 -9.66
N ASN A 238 5.12 3.12 -10.73
CA ASN A 238 4.95 4.58 -10.72
C ASN A 238 5.91 5.32 -9.75
N ASN A 239 7.13 4.81 -9.56
CA ASN A 239 8.14 5.44 -8.72
C ASN A 239 9.15 6.20 -9.59
N ALA A 240 8.74 7.36 -10.09
CA ALA A 240 9.47 8.08 -11.14
C ALA A 240 10.91 8.49 -10.76
N GLU A 241 11.20 8.67 -9.46
CA GLU A 241 12.51 9.07 -8.94
C GLU A 241 13.33 7.89 -8.36
N LEU A 242 12.78 6.67 -8.40
CA LEU A 242 13.41 5.48 -7.83
C LEU A 242 14.58 5.04 -8.71
N GLY A 243 15.80 5.24 -8.22
CA GLY A 243 17.03 4.86 -8.91
C GLY A 243 17.54 3.46 -8.57
N ARG A 244 17.29 2.97 -7.35
CA ARG A 244 17.82 1.68 -6.89
C ARG A 244 16.79 0.87 -6.11
N ILE A 245 16.70 -0.41 -6.44
CA ILE A 245 16.00 -1.40 -5.60
C ILE A 245 16.94 -2.55 -5.28
N ASN A 246 16.87 -3.05 -4.05
CA ASN A 246 17.69 -4.16 -3.61
C ASN A 246 16.91 -5.14 -2.73
N PHE A 247 16.89 -6.39 -3.19
CA PHE A 247 16.27 -7.55 -2.54
C PHE A 247 17.32 -8.67 -2.46
N PRO A 248 18.31 -8.57 -1.55
CA PRO A 248 19.47 -9.44 -1.56
C PRO A 248 19.14 -10.89 -1.19
N VAL A 249 18.09 -11.12 -0.40
CA VAL A 249 17.73 -12.45 0.16
C VAL A 249 16.35 -12.96 -0.27
N LEU A 250 15.65 -12.23 -1.15
CA LEU A 250 14.35 -12.65 -1.66
C LEU A 250 14.52 -13.88 -2.55
N LYS A 251 13.92 -15.01 -2.17
CA LYS A 251 14.05 -16.30 -2.87
C LYS A 251 12.94 -16.56 -3.87
N SER A 252 11.71 -16.13 -3.55
CA SER A 252 10.54 -16.43 -4.38
C SER A 252 9.49 -15.33 -4.36
N VAL A 253 8.86 -15.14 -5.52
CA VAL A 253 7.59 -14.43 -5.70
C VAL A 253 6.61 -15.45 -6.28
N SER A 254 5.55 -15.81 -5.56
CA SER A 254 4.68 -16.92 -5.98
C SER A 254 3.75 -16.58 -7.14
N GLU A 255 3.50 -15.29 -7.40
CA GLU A 255 2.76 -14.84 -8.59
C GLU A 255 3.64 -13.95 -9.46
N THR A 256 3.26 -12.69 -9.68
CA THR A 256 3.90 -11.79 -10.64
C THR A 256 4.90 -10.85 -9.96
N LEU A 257 6.08 -10.72 -10.55
CA LEU A 257 6.99 -9.60 -10.29
C LEU A 257 6.79 -8.54 -11.38
N GLU A 258 6.32 -7.36 -10.99
CA GLU A 258 6.05 -6.25 -11.91
C GLU A 258 6.86 -5.01 -11.53
N LEU A 259 7.60 -4.49 -12.51
CA LEU A 259 8.33 -3.23 -12.46
C LEU A 259 7.80 -2.31 -13.56
N TRP A 260 6.97 -1.33 -13.23
CA TRP A 260 6.34 -0.47 -14.22
C TRP A 260 6.45 1.02 -13.87
N HIS A 261 6.68 1.88 -14.86
CA HIS A 261 6.78 3.33 -14.67
C HIS A 261 7.80 3.77 -13.60
N ASN A 262 8.98 3.16 -13.62
CA ASN A 262 10.11 3.57 -12.77
C ASN A 262 11.22 4.15 -13.64
N LYS A 263 10.98 5.33 -14.23
CA LYS A 263 11.81 5.88 -15.31
C LYS A 263 13.29 6.03 -14.97
N ASP A 264 13.65 6.28 -13.70
CA ASP A 264 15.01 6.50 -13.23
C ASP A 264 15.67 5.22 -12.69
N LEU A 265 14.94 4.09 -12.68
CA LEU A 265 15.40 2.82 -12.14
C LEU A 265 16.59 2.29 -12.95
N LEU A 266 17.72 2.15 -12.27
CA LEU A 266 18.89 1.45 -12.79
C LEU A 266 18.64 -0.07 -12.76
N VAL A 267 19.68 -0.88 -13.00
CA VAL A 267 19.57 -2.34 -12.92
C VAL A 267 18.93 -2.77 -11.59
N PRO A 268 17.74 -3.41 -11.62
CA PRO A 268 17.09 -3.90 -10.40
C PRO A 268 17.95 -5.01 -9.76
N SER A 269 18.03 -5.11 -8.44
CA SER A 269 18.86 -6.14 -7.78
C SER A 269 18.02 -7.16 -7.02
N PHE A 270 17.98 -8.39 -7.55
CA PHE A 270 17.30 -9.57 -6.99
C PHE A 270 18.30 -10.73 -6.90
N ALA A 271 19.31 -10.57 -6.04
CA ALA A 271 20.49 -11.45 -6.02
C ALA A 271 20.17 -12.94 -5.74
N SER A 272 19.17 -13.21 -4.90
CA SER A 272 18.79 -14.57 -4.49
C SER A 272 17.47 -15.06 -5.06
N LEU A 273 16.84 -14.32 -5.98
CA LEU A 273 15.51 -14.68 -6.48
C LEU A 273 15.62 -15.87 -7.42
N GLU A 274 15.08 -17.01 -7.01
CA GLU A 274 15.18 -18.29 -7.72
C GLU A 274 13.95 -18.58 -8.59
N THR A 275 12.76 -18.22 -8.11
CA THR A 275 11.49 -18.59 -8.77
C THR A 275 10.48 -17.44 -8.77
N ILE A 276 9.85 -17.24 -9.93
CA ILE A 276 8.65 -16.43 -10.11
C ILE A 276 7.52 -17.37 -10.56
N GLY A 277 6.47 -17.48 -9.74
CA GLY A 277 5.42 -18.47 -9.94
C GLY A 277 4.38 -18.12 -11.01
N ALA A 278 4.35 -16.87 -11.48
CA ALA A 278 3.61 -16.44 -12.66
C ALA A 278 4.52 -15.65 -13.62
N ASP A 279 4.32 -14.33 -13.74
CA ASP A 279 4.97 -13.49 -14.77
C ASP A 279 6.10 -12.62 -14.21
N LEU A 280 7.14 -12.41 -14.99
CA LEU A 280 8.13 -11.34 -14.80
C LEU A 280 7.85 -10.24 -15.82
N ARG A 281 7.42 -9.06 -15.36
CA ARG A 281 7.02 -7.95 -16.23
C ARG A 281 7.84 -6.70 -15.94
N MET A 282 8.38 -6.08 -16.98
CA MET A 282 9.03 -4.78 -16.90
C MET A 282 8.63 -3.89 -18.07
N ALA A 283 8.20 -2.66 -17.76
CA ALA A 283 7.88 -1.63 -18.75
C ALA A 283 8.22 -0.24 -18.18
N ASP A 284 8.47 0.75 -19.04
CA ASP A 284 8.74 2.15 -18.66
C ASP A 284 9.85 2.36 -17.61
N CYS A 285 10.89 1.52 -17.67
CA CYS A 285 12.09 1.62 -16.84
C CYS A 285 13.26 2.11 -17.69
N HIS A 286 13.27 3.40 -18.02
CA HIS A 286 14.11 3.95 -19.11
C HIS A 286 15.62 3.92 -18.88
N GLN A 287 16.09 3.77 -17.63
CA GLN A 287 17.53 3.60 -17.34
C GLN A 287 17.98 2.13 -17.30
N VAL A 288 17.05 1.16 -17.42
CA VAL A 288 17.39 -0.27 -17.49
C VAL A 288 17.75 -0.63 -18.92
N ASN A 289 19.01 -0.38 -19.28
CA ASN A 289 19.53 -0.74 -20.61
C ASN A 289 20.03 -2.18 -20.66
N THR A 290 20.54 -2.71 -19.54
CA THR A 290 20.94 -4.11 -19.41
C THR A 290 20.09 -4.77 -18.34
N PHE A 291 19.42 -5.86 -18.71
CA PHE A 291 18.59 -6.63 -17.80
C PHE A 291 19.37 -7.84 -17.30
N ASN A 292 20.13 -7.66 -16.21
CA ASN A 292 20.96 -8.71 -15.57
C ASN A 292 20.78 -8.74 -14.04
N GLY A 293 19.67 -8.19 -13.56
CA GLY A 293 19.35 -8.05 -12.14
C GLY A 293 18.99 -9.33 -11.38
N PHE A 294 18.99 -10.47 -12.08
CA PHE A 294 18.40 -11.73 -11.65
C PHE A 294 19.38 -12.90 -11.78
N PRO A 295 20.55 -12.84 -11.11
CA PRO A 295 21.64 -13.81 -11.31
C PRO A 295 21.31 -15.23 -10.82
N SER A 296 20.27 -15.39 -10.00
CA SER A 296 19.84 -16.68 -9.42
C SER A 296 18.50 -17.17 -9.97
N LEU A 297 17.90 -16.49 -10.94
CA LEU A 297 16.53 -16.78 -11.39
C LEU A 297 16.48 -18.00 -12.32
N HIS A 298 16.03 -19.13 -11.79
CA HIS A 298 15.96 -20.40 -12.51
C HIS A 298 14.63 -20.60 -13.24
N THR A 299 13.51 -20.13 -12.67
CA THR A 299 12.18 -20.45 -13.19
C THR A 299 11.24 -19.24 -13.19
N VAL A 300 10.56 -19.04 -14.32
CA VAL A 300 9.39 -18.15 -14.46
C VAL A 300 8.25 -18.98 -15.05
N ASN A 301 7.28 -19.41 -14.24
CA ASN A 301 6.32 -20.42 -14.70
C ASN A 301 5.48 -19.98 -15.91
N HIS A 302 5.18 -18.69 -16.03
CA HIS A 302 4.40 -18.15 -17.13
C HIS A 302 5.26 -17.26 -18.04
N THR A 303 5.05 -15.95 -18.06
CA THR A 303 5.62 -15.08 -19.10
C THR A 303 6.71 -14.18 -18.56
N ILE A 304 7.82 -14.09 -19.29
CA ILE A 304 8.79 -12.99 -19.19
C ILE A 304 8.38 -11.94 -20.23
N ASP A 305 7.91 -10.76 -19.83
CA ASP A 305 7.57 -9.65 -20.72
C ASP A 305 8.42 -8.41 -20.37
N LEU A 306 9.42 -8.13 -21.19
CA LEU A 306 10.39 -7.05 -20.98
C LEU A 306 10.24 -6.01 -22.08
N ARG A 307 9.91 -4.78 -21.71
CA ARG A 307 9.70 -3.67 -22.63
C ARG A 307 10.46 -2.42 -22.21
N GLY A 308 11.17 -1.80 -23.13
CA GLY A 308 11.93 -0.59 -22.83
C GLY A 308 13.02 -0.26 -23.85
N ILE A 309 14.18 0.17 -23.35
CA ILE A 309 15.34 0.63 -24.15
C ILE A 309 16.52 -0.34 -23.92
N LEU A 310 16.24 -1.64 -24.00
CA LEU A 310 17.18 -2.71 -23.70
C LEU A 310 18.25 -2.84 -24.80
N THR A 311 19.51 -2.93 -24.41
CA THR A 311 20.64 -3.35 -25.24
C THR A 311 20.99 -4.82 -25.02
N ASN A 312 20.72 -5.36 -23.83
CA ASN A 312 21.06 -6.72 -23.46
C ASN A 312 20.08 -7.32 -22.44
N VAL A 313 19.77 -8.60 -22.59
CA VAL A 313 18.96 -9.40 -21.65
C VAL A 313 19.78 -10.61 -21.22
N ASN A 314 20.22 -10.62 -19.97
CA ASN A 314 20.99 -11.71 -19.36
C ASN A 314 20.21 -12.32 -18.19
N LEU A 315 19.75 -13.55 -18.42
CA LEU A 315 19.19 -14.47 -17.45
C LEU A 315 19.92 -15.82 -17.61
N ASP A 316 21.24 -15.81 -17.42
CA ASP A 316 22.13 -16.93 -17.77
C ASP A 316 21.72 -18.27 -17.11
N VAL A 317 21.28 -18.21 -15.85
CA VAL A 317 20.86 -19.39 -15.06
C VAL A 317 19.40 -19.80 -15.27
N LEU A 318 18.65 -19.07 -16.09
CA LEU A 318 17.25 -19.43 -16.40
C LEU A 318 17.22 -20.86 -16.97
N ALA A 319 16.42 -21.73 -16.36
CA ALA A 319 16.24 -23.10 -16.79
C ALA A 319 14.89 -23.30 -17.49
N LYS A 320 13.85 -22.58 -17.04
CA LYS A 320 12.50 -22.71 -17.57
C LYS A 320 11.76 -21.37 -17.58
N ALA A 321 11.09 -21.09 -18.71
CA ALA A 321 10.00 -20.13 -18.75
C ALA A 321 8.83 -20.59 -19.64
N GLY A 322 7.62 -20.12 -19.38
CA GLY A 322 6.44 -20.43 -20.21
C GLY A 322 6.48 -19.70 -21.56
N ASN A 323 6.53 -18.37 -21.57
CA ASN A 323 6.73 -17.57 -22.78
C ASN A 323 7.75 -16.45 -22.53
N MET A 324 8.35 -15.92 -23.59
CA MET A 324 9.22 -14.75 -23.50
C MET A 324 8.87 -13.72 -24.57
N THR A 325 8.64 -12.49 -24.15
CA THR A 325 8.50 -11.32 -25.02
C THR A 325 9.54 -10.29 -24.62
N VAL A 326 10.36 -9.87 -25.58
CA VAL A 326 11.31 -8.77 -25.42
C VAL A 326 10.99 -7.73 -26.48
N VAL A 327 10.68 -6.51 -26.05
CA VAL A 327 10.47 -5.38 -26.96
C VAL A 327 11.37 -4.24 -26.58
N SER A 328 12.31 -3.91 -27.45
CA SER A 328 13.22 -2.79 -27.25
C SER A 328 13.06 -1.74 -28.35
N SER A 329 13.04 -0.47 -27.98
CA SER A 329 13.24 0.64 -28.93
C SER A 329 14.70 0.86 -29.31
N TYR A 330 15.62 0.06 -28.76
CA TYR A 330 17.04 0.08 -29.07
C TYR A 330 17.49 -1.26 -29.68
N LEU A 331 18.76 -1.34 -30.09
CA LEU A 331 19.35 -2.51 -30.75
C LEU A 331 19.63 -3.66 -29.77
N VAL A 332 18.60 -4.21 -29.13
CA VAL A 332 18.71 -5.53 -28.50
C VAL A 332 19.00 -6.55 -29.60
N ASN A 333 19.98 -7.42 -29.39
CA ASN A 333 20.30 -8.45 -30.38
C ASN A 333 19.30 -9.61 -30.27
N CYS A 334 18.23 -9.59 -31.07
CA CYS A 334 17.21 -10.63 -31.04
C CYS A 334 17.73 -12.01 -31.46
N THR A 335 18.76 -12.09 -32.31
CA THR A 335 19.42 -13.37 -32.64
C THR A 335 20.03 -14.00 -31.39
N ASN A 336 20.67 -13.20 -30.53
CA ASN A 336 21.23 -13.69 -29.27
C ASN A 336 20.13 -14.10 -28.29
N VAL A 337 19.04 -13.32 -28.19
CA VAL A 337 17.88 -13.66 -27.35
C VAL A 337 17.31 -15.03 -27.75
N HIS A 338 17.08 -15.25 -29.05
CA HIS A 338 16.62 -16.54 -29.55
C HIS A 338 17.61 -17.67 -29.27
N ALA A 339 18.89 -17.47 -29.61
CA ALA A 339 19.94 -18.48 -29.38
C ALA A 339 20.06 -18.88 -27.91
N GLN A 340 19.87 -17.95 -26.98
CA GLN A 340 20.00 -18.19 -25.54
C GLN A 340 18.74 -18.82 -24.92
N TYR A 341 17.54 -18.43 -25.36
CA TYR A 341 16.30 -18.74 -24.63
C TYR A 341 15.33 -19.67 -25.36
N ASP A 342 15.46 -19.92 -26.68
CA ASP A 342 14.54 -20.81 -27.42
C ASP A 342 14.47 -22.22 -26.84
N SER A 343 15.58 -22.73 -26.28
CA SER A 343 15.64 -24.06 -25.65
C SER A 343 15.16 -24.09 -24.19
N LYS A 344 15.01 -22.92 -23.57
CA LYS A 344 14.65 -22.74 -22.15
C LYS A 344 13.18 -22.32 -21.98
N VAL A 345 12.55 -21.85 -23.05
CA VAL A 345 11.16 -21.39 -23.08
C VAL A 345 10.28 -22.48 -23.68
N GLU A 346 9.28 -22.94 -22.93
CA GLU A 346 8.39 -24.03 -23.36
C GLU A 346 7.42 -23.59 -24.47
N GLY A 347 7.01 -22.32 -24.45
CA GLY A 347 6.16 -21.68 -25.44
C GLY A 347 6.97 -20.91 -26.47
N LYS A 348 6.60 -19.65 -26.71
CA LYS A 348 7.21 -18.83 -27.77
C LYS A 348 8.16 -17.78 -27.19
N VAL A 349 9.35 -17.68 -27.79
CA VAL A 349 10.20 -16.49 -27.71
C VAL A 349 9.80 -15.52 -28.82
N THR A 350 9.46 -14.29 -28.44
CA THR A 350 9.17 -13.19 -29.36
C THR A 350 10.10 -12.04 -29.01
N CYS A 351 10.92 -11.60 -29.96
CA CYS A 351 11.83 -10.48 -29.77
C CYS A 351 11.60 -9.44 -30.87
N PHE A 352 11.50 -8.17 -30.47
CA PHE A 352 11.39 -7.02 -31.34
C PHE A 352 12.44 -5.99 -30.94
N ASP A 353 13.23 -5.51 -31.90
CA ASP A 353 14.23 -4.48 -31.69
C ASP A 353 13.80 -3.12 -32.28
N GLY A 354 14.65 -2.10 -32.11
CA GLY A 354 14.39 -0.74 -32.60
C GLY A 354 14.22 -0.62 -34.12
N ALA A 355 14.58 -1.65 -34.90
CA ALA A 355 14.30 -1.69 -36.35
C ALA A 355 12.85 -2.11 -36.63
N ASP A 356 12.25 -2.93 -35.77
CA ASP A 356 10.91 -3.46 -35.95
C ASP A 356 9.82 -2.58 -35.29
N PHE A 357 10.11 -2.02 -34.11
CA PHE A 357 9.12 -1.29 -33.31
C PHE A 357 9.71 -0.06 -32.60
N LYS A 358 8.87 0.96 -32.40
CA LYS A 358 9.15 2.04 -31.45
C LYS A 358 8.34 1.79 -30.18
N TYR A 359 9.04 1.61 -29.07
CA TYR A 359 8.43 1.63 -27.75
C TYR A 359 7.85 3.03 -27.49
N ILE A 360 6.55 3.11 -27.18
CA ILE A 360 5.83 4.36 -26.93
C ILE A 360 5.34 4.49 -25.49
N GLY A 361 5.72 3.56 -24.62
CA GLY A 361 5.31 3.49 -23.23
C GLY A 361 4.32 2.37 -22.95
N ASP A 362 4.18 2.02 -21.67
CA ASP A 362 3.34 0.95 -21.14
C ASP A 362 3.68 -0.43 -21.75
N PHE A 363 2.66 -1.26 -21.94
CA PHE A 363 2.72 -2.49 -22.73
C PHE A 363 2.19 -2.26 -24.17
N ASN A 364 2.22 -1.01 -24.64
CA ASN A 364 1.76 -0.64 -25.98
C ASN A 364 2.93 -0.53 -26.97
N LEU A 365 2.68 -0.84 -28.24
CA LEU A 365 3.68 -0.85 -29.32
C LEU A 365 3.21 -0.04 -30.52
N LEU A 366 4.13 0.67 -31.19
CA LEU A 366 3.93 1.13 -32.56
C LEU A 366 4.90 0.39 -33.50
N PRO A 367 4.39 -0.32 -34.53
CA PRO A 367 5.24 -0.88 -35.59
C PRO A 367 6.05 0.24 -36.24
N ASN A 368 7.35 0.05 -36.41
CA ASN A 368 8.20 1.00 -37.13
C ASN A 368 7.94 0.93 -38.65
N LYS A 369 7.33 -0.18 -39.13
CA LYS A 369 6.90 -0.39 -40.53
C LYS A 369 5.42 -0.06 -40.77
N ALA A 370 5.01 1.17 -40.48
CA ALA A 370 3.87 1.79 -41.17
C ALA A 370 4.42 2.82 -42.17
N LEU A 371 4.18 2.59 -43.48
CA LEU A 371 4.64 3.35 -44.66
C LEU A 371 6.05 3.06 -45.22
N THR A 372 6.29 1.88 -45.77
CA THR A 372 7.13 1.72 -47.00
C THR A 372 6.64 0.57 -47.91
N ALA A 373 5.37 0.19 -47.81
CA ALA A 373 4.76 -0.78 -48.71
C ALA A 373 3.33 -0.36 -49.12
N GLN A 374 3.17 0.89 -49.58
CA GLN A 374 2.02 1.29 -50.41
C GLN A 374 2.46 2.39 -51.39
N ILE A 375 3.40 2.05 -52.29
CA ILE A 375 3.43 2.65 -53.63
C ILE A 375 3.48 1.51 -54.64
N SER A 376 2.33 0.86 -54.83
CA SER A 376 1.87 0.44 -56.15
C SER A 376 0.35 0.64 -56.16
N LEU A 377 -0.06 1.77 -56.72
CA LEU A 377 -1.42 2.19 -57.09
C LEU A 377 -2.57 1.18 -56.84
N GLY A 378 -3.54 1.56 -56.00
CA GLY A 378 -4.87 0.95 -56.01
C GLY A 378 -5.68 1.02 -54.71
N THR A 379 -6.44 2.11 -54.52
CA THR A 379 -7.70 2.24 -53.75
C THR A 379 -7.78 1.99 -52.22
N ILE A 380 -7.94 3.10 -51.47
CA ILE A 380 -8.97 3.41 -50.44
C ILE A 380 -9.22 2.36 -49.31
N LEU A 381 -8.85 2.68 -48.06
CA LEU A 381 -9.80 3.15 -47.03
C LEU A 381 -9.06 3.62 -45.76
N LEU A 382 -9.39 4.84 -45.35
CA LEU A 382 -8.92 5.58 -44.19
C LEU A 382 -9.75 5.20 -42.94
N ALA A 383 -9.13 4.98 -41.78
CA ALA A 383 -9.72 5.34 -40.47
C ALA A 383 -8.70 5.16 -39.32
N ILE A 384 -7.95 6.23 -39.04
CA ILE A 384 -7.41 6.54 -37.71
C ILE A 384 -8.33 7.62 -37.16
N ILE A 385 -8.85 7.49 -35.93
CA ILE A 385 -9.09 8.65 -35.05
C ILE A 385 -8.78 8.26 -33.60
N LEU A 386 -7.69 8.86 -33.11
CA LEU A 386 -7.43 9.20 -31.72
C LEU A 386 -8.03 10.60 -31.49
N THR A 387 -8.69 10.86 -30.34
CA THR A 387 -8.48 12.02 -29.42
C THR A 387 -9.68 12.28 -28.49
N ALA A 388 -9.43 12.11 -27.19
CA ALA A 388 -9.51 13.13 -26.14
C ALA A 388 -10.56 14.29 -26.17
N VAL A 389 -11.29 14.39 -25.04
CA VAL A 389 -11.43 15.58 -24.15
C VAL A 389 -12.60 16.60 -24.33
N LEU A 390 -13.32 16.77 -23.20
CA LEU A 390 -14.03 17.96 -22.63
C LEU A 390 -15.51 18.30 -22.98
N VAL A 391 -16.25 18.55 -21.89
CA VAL A 391 -17.44 19.43 -21.65
C VAL A 391 -18.80 19.03 -22.26
N ILE A 392 -19.73 18.57 -21.41
CA ILE A 392 -20.90 19.35 -20.93
C ILE A 392 -21.11 19.03 -19.45
#